data_AF-A0A4R4LE83-F1
#
_entry.id   AF-A0A4R4LE83-F1
#
_cell.length_a   1.000
_cell.length_b   1.000
_cell.length_c   1.000
_cell.angle_alpha   90.00
_cell.angle_beta   90.00
_cell.angle_gamma   90.00
#
_symmetry.space_group_name_H-M   'P 1'
#
loop_
_entity.id
_entity.type
_entity.pdbx_description
1 polymer ?
#
loop_
_entity_poly.entity_id
_entity_poly.type
_entity_poly.pdbx_seq_one_letter_code
_entity_poly.pdbx_strand_id
1 'polypeptide(L)'
;MTEQPGTPMPRDGGWHAYTDHARRLSALMHDERARADQQAAATREGQAAVDQATQRLAAQRQHLVALAATLRLAEPHVGVVAPSPVPDPQEALRRAAAAADAADTAAAHAHRRAAQPPLLPGLTPLARNALVYTAAATLATFVSLLMFAVSPDADFGRIPWHLVPWSLCGLPALAFFAGYLTISLVGQPRIGGGGTRSARAGGVICFVGMPILWFIFIAATRG
;
A
#
# COMPACT_ATOMS: atom_id res chain seq x y z
N MET A 1 -32.72 -54.56 80.46
CA MET A 1 -31.38 -54.74 79.85
C MET A 1 -31.51 -55.85 78.84
N THR A 2 -31.77 -55.51 77.58
CA THR A 2 -31.91 -56.47 76.48
C THR A 2 -30.88 -56.07 75.43
N GLU A 3 -29.81 -56.88 75.34
CA GLU A 3 -28.74 -56.72 74.37
C GLU A 3 -29.29 -56.80 72.94
N GLN A 4 -28.98 -55.78 72.14
CA GLN A 4 -29.21 -55.77 70.69
C GLN A 4 -28.17 -56.67 70.01
N PRO A 5 -28.57 -57.61 69.13
CA PRO A 5 -27.61 -58.44 68.41
C PRO A 5 -26.81 -57.57 67.44
N GLY A 6 -25.50 -57.54 67.64
CA GLY A 6 -24.56 -56.82 66.79
C GLY A 6 -24.72 -57.25 65.34
N THR A 7 -24.86 -56.26 64.47
CA THR A 7 -24.84 -56.43 63.02
C THR A 7 -23.54 -57.16 62.65
N PRO A 8 -23.59 -58.34 62.01
CA PRO A 8 -22.38 -59.06 61.69
C PRO A 8 -21.59 -58.23 60.67
N MET A 9 -20.46 -57.67 61.09
CA MET A 9 -19.49 -57.10 60.16
C MET A 9 -19.01 -58.23 59.22
N PRO A 10 -18.97 -58.00 57.90
CA PRO A 10 -18.51 -59.02 56.96
C PRO A 10 -17.06 -59.37 57.28
N ARG A 11 -16.83 -60.58 57.79
CA ARG A 11 -15.49 -61.14 57.95
C ARG A 11 -14.95 -61.48 56.56
N ASP A 12 -13.78 -60.90 56.28
CA ASP A 12 -12.81 -61.29 55.25
C ASP A 12 -13.23 -61.04 53.79
N GLY A 13 -13.30 -59.75 53.42
CA GLY A 13 -13.33 -59.33 52.00
C GLY A 13 -13.97 -57.95 51.74
N GLY A 14 -14.92 -57.53 52.58
CA GLY A 14 -15.72 -56.32 52.35
C GLY A 14 -14.94 -54.99 52.41
N TRP A 15 -14.00 -54.86 53.36
CA TRP A 15 -13.19 -53.65 53.51
C TRP A 15 -12.19 -53.46 52.36
N HIS A 16 -11.58 -54.55 51.88
CA HIS A 16 -10.68 -54.50 50.73
C HIS A 16 -11.44 -54.13 49.46
N ALA A 17 -12.61 -54.73 49.22
CA ALA A 17 -13.47 -54.37 48.10
C ALA A 17 -13.90 -52.89 48.16
N TYR A 18 -14.29 -52.41 49.34
CA TYR A 18 -14.64 -51.00 49.54
C TYR A 18 -13.47 -50.06 49.23
N THR A 19 -12.28 -50.33 49.76
CA THR A 19 -11.09 -49.49 49.52
C THR A 19 -10.64 -49.55 48.06
N ASP A 20 -10.80 -50.68 47.37
CA ASP A 20 -10.58 -50.79 45.93
C ASP A 20 -11.57 -49.94 45.11
N HIS A 21 -12.85 -49.97 45.49
CA HIS A 21 -13.88 -49.16 44.84
C HIS A 21 -13.66 -47.67 45.10
N ALA A 22 -13.31 -47.28 46.33
CA ALA A 22 -12.98 -45.91 46.69
C ALA A 22 -11.75 -45.40 45.91
N ARG A 23 -10.70 -46.23 45.77
CA ARG A 23 -9.53 -45.92 44.94
C ARG A 23 -9.91 -45.74 43.47
N ARG A 24 -10.71 -46.65 42.90
CA ARG A 24 -11.19 -46.53 41.51
C ARG A 24 -12.02 -45.27 41.29
N LEU A 25 -12.94 -44.95 42.20
CA LEU A 25 -13.74 -43.73 42.10
C LEU A 25 -12.85 -42.48 42.19
N SER A 26 -11.87 -42.47 43.10
CA SER A 26 -10.92 -41.35 43.21
C SER A 26 -10.12 -41.17 41.92
N ALA A 27 -9.64 -42.25 41.33
CA ALA A 27 -8.91 -42.23 40.05
C ALA A 27 -9.78 -41.69 38.91
N LEU A 28 -11.05 -42.13 38.82
CA LEU A 28 -11.99 -41.62 37.83
C LEU A 28 -12.29 -40.14 38.03
N MET A 29 -12.52 -39.68 39.27
CA MET A 29 -12.72 -38.26 39.56
C MET A 29 -11.49 -37.42 39.21
N HIS A 30 -10.28 -37.94 39.43
CA HIS A 30 -9.05 -37.25 39.04
C HIS A 30 -8.92 -37.16 37.51
N ASP A 31 -9.25 -38.21 36.77
CA ASP A 31 -9.21 -38.22 35.30
C ASP A 31 -10.25 -37.25 34.70
N GLU A 32 -11.49 -37.26 35.21
CA GLU A 32 -12.53 -36.33 34.76
C GLU A 32 -12.17 -34.86 35.06
N ARG A 33 -11.58 -34.58 36.23
CA ARG A 33 -11.05 -33.24 36.54
C ARG A 33 -9.93 -32.84 35.58
N ALA A 34 -8.99 -33.75 35.30
CA ALA A 34 -7.91 -33.49 34.37
C ALA A 34 -8.43 -33.18 32.94
N ARG A 35 -9.46 -33.89 32.47
CA ARG A 35 -10.12 -33.61 31.19
C ARG A 35 -10.85 -32.27 31.19
N ALA A 36 -11.58 -31.96 32.26
CA ALA A 36 -12.26 -30.67 32.40
C ALA A 36 -11.26 -29.51 32.42
N ASP A 37 -10.14 -29.66 33.13
CA ASP A 37 -9.06 -28.67 33.18
C ASP A 37 -8.41 -28.47 31.80
N GLN A 38 -8.19 -29.56 31.06
CA GLN A 38 -7.68 -29.51 29.68
C GLN A 38 -8.65 -28.79 28.73
N GLN A 39 -9.95 -29.08 28.81
CA GLN A 39 -10.97 -28.39 28.00
C GLN A 39 -11.08 -26.91 28.35
N ALA A 40 -11.05 -26.57 29.64
CA ALA A 40 -11.07 -25.19 30.11
C ALA A 40 -9.80 -24.43 29.69
N ALA A 41 -8.63 -25.08 29.68
CA ALA A 41 -7.40 -24.50 29.16
C ALA A 41 -7.49 -24.24 27.64
N ALA A 42 -7.92 -25.22 26.86
CA ALA A 42 -8.10 -25.08 25.41
C ALA A 42 -9.11 -23.98 25.05
N THR A 43 -10.19 -23.85 25.82
CA THR A 43 -11.19 -22.79 25.61
C THR A 43 -10.62 -21.41 25.89
N ARG A 44 -9.87 -21.24 26.99
CA ARG A 44 -9.21 -19.96 27.32
C ARG A 44 -8.16 -19.56 26.28
N GLU A 45 -7.38 -20.52 25.79
CA GLU A 45 -6.40 -20.29 24.72
C GLU A 45 -7.10 -19.87 23.42
N GLY A 46 -8.18 -20.56 23.04
CA GLY A 46 -8.97 -20.20 21.86
C GLY A 46 -9.58 -18.79 21.96
N GLN A 47 -10.12 -18.42 23.12
CA GLN A 47 -10.66 -17.07 23.36
C GLN A 47 -9.57 -16.01 23.24
N ALA A 48 -8.41 -16.22 23.87
CA ALA A 48 -7.28 -15.30 23.77
C ALA A 48 -6.80 -15.10 22.32
N ALA A 49 -6.78 -16.17 21.51
CA ALA A 49 -6.42 -16.09 20.10
C ALA A 49 -7.44 -15.28 19.28
N VAL A 50 -8.74 -15.44 19.55
CA VAL A 50 -9.80 -14.65 18.89
C VAL A 50 -9.73 -13.17 19.29
N ASP A 51 -9.48 -12.88 20.56
CA ASP A 51 -9.33 -11.51 21.06
C ASP A 51 -8.12 -10.83 20.42
N GLN A 52 -6.98 -11.52 20.34
CA GLN A 52 -5.78 -11.03 19.67
C GLN A 52 -6.03 -10.75 18.19
N ALA A 53 -6.72 -11.66 17.48
CA ALA A 53 -7.09 -11.46 16.09
C ALA A 53 -7.99 -10.22 15.92
N THR A 54 -9.00 -10.07 16.78
CA THR A 54 -9.94 -8.94 16.76
C THR A 54 -9.22 -7.61 16.98
N GLN A 55 -8.31 -7.55 17.96
CA GLN A 55 -7.49 -6.36 18.22
C GLN A 55 -6.61 -6.00 17.01
N ARG A 56 -5.97 -7.01 16.40
CA ARG A 56 -5.14 -6.81 15.21
C ARG A 56 -5.96 -6.28 14.03
N LEU A 57 -7.13 -6.86 13.77
CA LEU A 57 -8.05 -6.43 12.72
C LEU A 57 -8.54 -4.99 12.93
N ALA A 58 -8.80 -4.59 14.18
CA ALA A 58 -9.17 -3.22 14.51
C ALA A 58 -8.03 -2.23 14.18
N ALA A 59 -6.80 -2.56 14.56
CA ALA A 59 -5.62 -1.75 14.26
C ALA A 59 -5.37 -1.64 12.74
N GLN A 60 -5.51 -2.75 12.00
CA GLN A 60 -5.40 -2.78 10.55
C GLN A 60 -6.44 -1.88 9.88
N ARG A 61 -7.72 -1.95 10.32
CA ARG A 61 -8.78 -1.08 9.81
C ARG A 61 -8.44 0.39 10.01
N GLN A 62 -8.00 0.76 11.21
CA GLN A 62 -7.63 2.15 11.50
C GLN A 62 -6.46 2.62 10.63
N HIS A 63 -5.46 1.76 10.41
CA HIS A 63 -4.35 2.04 9.51
C HIS A 63 -4.80 2.26 8.06
N LEU A 64 -5.71 1.40 7.55
CA LEU A 64 -6.26 1.53 6.20
C LEU A 64 -7.08 2.81 6.01
N VAL A 65 -7.91 3.18 6.98
CA VAL A 65 -8.68 4.44 6.95
C VAL A 65 -7.74 5.64 6.96
N ALA A 66 -6.71 5.63 7.81
CA ALA A 66 -5.69 6.68 7.85
C ALA A 66 -4.91 6.79 6.52
N LEU A 67 -4.57 5.65 5.92
CA LEU A 67 -3.91 5.60 4.62
C LEU A 67 -4.81 6.15 3.51
N ALA A 68 -6.09 5.77 3.47
CA ALA A 68 -7.05 6.28 2.50
C ALA A 68 -7.23 7.81 2.61
N ALA A 69 -7.33 8.32 3.84
CA ALA A 69 -7.39 9.76 4.10
C ALA A 69 -6.12 10.49 3.61
N THR A 70 -4.94 9.93 3.90
CA THR A 70 -3.66 10.47 3.44
C THR A 70 -3.57 10.52 1.91
N LEU A 71 -4.10 9.49 1.25
CA LEU A 71 -4.14 9.37 -0.21
C LEU A 71 -5.30 10.13 -0.87
N ARG A 72 -6.18 10.76 -0.08
CA ARG A 72 -7.42 11.41 -0.53
C ARG A 72 -8.30 10.48 -1.39
N LEU A 73 -8.36 9.21 -1.01
CA LEU A 73 -9.22 8.20 -1.62
C LEU A 73 -10.52 8.05 -0.83
N ALA A 74 -11.55 7.49 -1.46
CA ALA A 74 -12.77 7.11 -0.77
C ALA A 74 -12.47 6.08 0.34
N GLU A 75 -13.23 6.14 1.43
CA GLU A 75 -13.04 5.25 2.58
C GLU A 75 -13.25 3.78 2.16
N PRO A 76 -12.30 2.88 2.50
CA PRO A 76 -12.41 1.47 2.16
C PRO A 76 -13.58 0.84 2.92
N HIS A 77 -14.52 0.24 2.18
CA HIS A 77 -15.61 -0.53 2.77
C HIS A 77 -15.08 -1.88 3.28
N VAL A 78 -15.08 -2.05 4.60
CA VAL A 78 -14.77 -3.32 5.26
C VAL A 78 -16.10 -4.03 5.54
N GLY A 79 -16.48 -4.95 4.65
CA GLY A 79 -17.70 -5.73 4.77
C GLY A 79 -17.48 -7.09 5.43
N VAL A 80 -18.57 -7.71 5.89
CA VAL A 80 -18.56 -9.09 6.38
C VAL A 80 -18.64 -10.03 5.17
N VAL A 81 -17.67 -10.92 5.04
CA VAL A 81 -17.73 -12.02 4.07
C VAL A 81 -18.52 -13.16 4.70
N ALA A 82 -19.41 -13.79 3.92
CA ALA A 82 -20.19 -14.93 4.40
C ALA A 82 -19.26 -16.03 4.96
N PRO A 83 -19.54 -16.56 6.15
CA PRO A 83 -18.69 -17.57 6.76
C PRO A 83 -18.68 -18.84 5.90
N SER A 84 -17.49 -19.27 5.50
CA SER A 84 -17.30 -20.59 4.93
C SER A 84 -17.19 -21.60 6.07
N PRO A 85 -17.89 -22.76 6.02
CA PRO A 85 -17.79 -23.76 7.07
C PRO A 85 -16.35 -24.28 7.16
N VAL A 86 -15.74 -24.13 8.34
CA VAL A 86 -14.42 -24.70 8.65
C VAL A 86 -14.61 -25.76 9.73
N PRO A 87 -14.23 -27.03 9.46
CA PRO A 87 -14.47 -28.13 10.40
C PRO A 87 -13.57 -28.09 11.64
N ASP A 88 -12.42 -27.41 11.59
CA ASP A 88 -11.46 -27.30 12.69
C ASP A 88 -11.26 -25.83 13.10
N PRO A 89 -11.52 -25.46 14.38
CA PRO A 89 -11.28 -24.12 14.91
C PRO A 89 -9.83 -23.63 14.73
N GLN A 90 -8.84 -24.51 14.84
CA GLN A 90 -7.43 -24.14 14.70
C GLN A 90 -7.09 -23.76 13.26
N GLU A 91 -7.61 -24.52 12.31
CA GLU A 91 -7.53 -24.18 10.89
C GLU A 91 -8.26 -22.87 10.56
N ALA A 92 -9.40 -22.59 11.21
CA ALA A 92 -10.11 -21.31 11.02
C ALA A 92 -9.26 -20.12 11.48
N LEU A 93 -8.61 -20.22 12.65
CA LEU A 93 -7.70 -19.19 13.16
C LEU A 93 -6.47 -19.01 12.25
N ARG A 94 -5.90 -20.11 11.74
CA ARG A 94 -4.77 -20.06 10.81
C ARG A 94 -5.13 -19.34 9.51
N ARG A 95 -6.30 -19.61 8.94
CA ARG A 95 -6.80 -18.90 7.75
C ARG A 95 -7.06 -17.43 8.02
N ALA A 96 -7.63 -17.10 9.19
CA ALA A 96 -7.84 -15.71 9.59
C ALA A 96 -6.51 -14.95 9.71
N ALA A 97 -5.49 -15.56 10.32
CA ALA A 97 -4.15 -14.99 10.43
C ALA A 97 -3.52 -14.79 9.04
N ALA A 98 -3.56 -15.81 8.17
CA ALA A 98 -3.02 -15.71 6.82
C ALA A 98 -3.72 -14.63 5.97
N ALA A 99 -5.05 -14.48 6.11
CA ALA A 99 -5.79 -13.42 5.45
C ALA A 99 -5.41 -12.03 5.98
N ALA A 100 -5.20 -11.89 7.29
CA ALA A 100 -4.72 -10.65 7.90
C ALA A 100 -3.30 -10.29 7.43
N ASP A 101 -2.40 -11.27 7.30
CA ASP A 101 -1.04 -11.07 6.76
C ASP A 101 -1.09 -10.68 5.28
N ALA A 102 -1.94 -11.31 4.49
CA ALA A 102 -2.16 -10.96 3.09
C ALA A 102 -2.69 -9.51 2.94
N ALA A 103 -3.57 -9.08 3.83
CA ALA A 103 -4.07 -7.70 3.85
C ALA A 103 -2.94 -6.70 4.20
N ASP A 104 -2.10 -7.00 5.19
CA ASP A 104 -0.98 -6.14 5.58
C ASP A 104 0.04 -5.99 4.45
N THR A 105 0.38 -7.10 3.78
CA THR A 105 1.30 -7.05 2.63
C THR A 105 0.72 -6.21 1.49
N ALA A 106 -0.56 -6.38 1.17
CA ALA A 106 -1.25 -5.58 0.17
C ALA A 106 -1.27 -4.08 0.52
N ALA A 107 -1.53 -3.75 1.79
CA ALA A 107 -1.48 -2.38 2.30
C ALA A 107 -0.07 -1.76 2.18
N ALA A 108 0.97 -2.50 2.55
CA ALA A 108 2.36 -2.06 2.39
C ALA A 108 2.74 -1.85 0.92
N HIS A 109 2.28 -2.71 0.01
CA HIS A 109 2.45 -2.54 -1.44
C HIS A 109 1.72 -1.29 -1.96
N ALA A 110 0.51 -1.00 -1.48
CA ALA A 110 -0.22 0.21 -1.84
C ALA A 110 0.52 1.47 -1.35
N HIS A 111 1.00 1.46 -0.11
CA HIS A 111 1.77 2.57 0.46
C HIS A 111 3.06 2.83 -0.32
N ARG A 112 3.84 1.77 -0.62
CA ARG A 112 5.06 1.88 -1.45
C ARG A 112 4.79 2.47 -2.82
N ARG A 113 3.73 2.00 -3.51
CA ARG A 113 3.34 2.55 -4.82
C ARG A 113 2.92 4.01 -4.73
N ALA A 114 2.22 4.41 -3.67
CA ALA A 114 1.78 5.78 -3.51
C ALA A 114 2.90 6.75 -3.11
N ALA A 115 3.94 6.25 -2.44
CA ALA A 115 5.16 7.00 -2.14
C ALA A 115 6.06 7.18 -3.38
N GLN A 116 5.90 6.36 -4.42
CA GLN A 116 6.65 6.49 -5.66
C GLN A 116 6.01 7.53 -6.59
N PRO A 117 6.83 8.35 -7.28
CA PRO A 117 6.31 9.21 -8.32
C PRO A 117 5.81 8.40 -9.53
N PRO A 118 4.62 8.71 -10.09
CA PRO A 118 4.09 7.94 -11.22
C PRO A 118 4.88 8.14 -12.51
N LEU A 119 5.47 9.32 -12.71
CA LEU A 119 6.41 9.58 -13.80
C LEU A 119 7.82 9.09 -13.43
N LEU A 120 8.29 8.07 -14.13
CA LEU A 120 9.67 7.55 -14.12
C LEU A 120 10.16 7.19 -12.70
N PRO A 121 9.59 6.14 -12.07
CA PRO A 121 9.78 5.80 -10.65
C PRO A 121 11.20 5.39 -10.24
N GLY A 122 12.11 5.17 -11.20
CA GLY A 122 13.51 4.81 -10.95
C GLY A 122 14.52 5.94 -11.17
N LEU A 123 14.09 7.12 -11.63
CA LEU A 123 15.01 8.22 -11.94
C LEU A 123 15.10 9.23 -10.80
N THR A 124 16.27 9.85 -10.66
CA THR A 124 16.44 10.96 -9.72
C THR A 124 15.50 12.13 -10.09
N PRO A 125 15.06 12.95 -9.12
CA PRO A 125 14.18 14.09 -9.38
C PRO A 125 14.73 15.03 -10.47
N LEU A 126 16.05 15.20 -10.52
CA LEU A 126 16.74 15.99 -11.52
C LEU A 126 16.62 15.35 -12.92
N ALA A 127 16.94 14.06 -13.06
CA ALA A 127 16.89 13.35 -14.33
C ALA A 127 15.48 13.33 -14.92
N ARG A 128 14.47 13.12 -14.08
CA ARG A 128 13.07 13.18 -14.50
C ARG A 128 12.65 14.58 -14.97
N ASN A 129 13.00 15.62 -14.22
CA ASN A 129 12.70 16.99 -14.62
C ASN A 129 13.39 17.34 -15.93
N ALA A 130 14.67 16.95 -16.09
CA ALA A 130 15.41 17.15 -17.33
C ALA A 130 14.73 16.47 -18.53
N LEU A 131 14.30 15.22 -18.40
CA LEU A 131 13.59 14.51 -19.47
C LEU A 131 12.28 15.19 -19.87
N VAL A 132 11.44 15.56 -18.89
CA VAL A 132 10.14 16.20 -19.18
C VAL A 132 10.34 17.57 -19.84
N TYR A 133 11.24 18.40 -19.32
CA TYR A 133 11.53 19.71 -19.92
C TYR A 133 12.16 19.58 -21.31
N THR A 134 13.05 18.59 -21.51
CA THR A 134 13.68 18.36 -22.82
C THR A 134 12.63 17.89 -23.83
N ALA A 135 11.76 16.94 -23.47
CA ALA A 135 10.68 16.49 -24.34
C ALA A 135 9.72 17.63 -24.72
N ALA A 136 9.32 18.46 -23.74
CA ALA A 136 8.48 19.63 -23.98
C ALA A 136 9.15 20.65 -24.91
N ALA A 137 10.45 20.95 -24.68
CA ALA A 137 11.22 21.85 -25.53
C ALA A 137 11.39 21.30 -26.96
N THR A 138 11.61 19.99 -27.10
CA THR A 138 11.73 19.33 -28.41
C THR A 138 10.42 19.41 -29.18
N LEU A 139 9.30 19.09 -28.53
CA LEU A 139 7.96 19.18 -29.15
C LEU A 139 7.63 20.61 -29.59
N ALA A 140 7.87 21.60 -28.72
CA ALA A 140 7.66 23.00 -29.06
C ALA A 140 8.55 23.44 -30.24
N THR A 141 9.77 22.92 -30.33
CA THR A 141 10.68 23.19 -31.46
C THR A 141 10.13 22.58 -32.74
N PHE A 142 9.64 21.34 -32.71
CA PHE A 142 8.99 20.70 -33.87
C PHE A 142 7.75 21.47 -34.32
N VAL A 143 6.89 21.92 -33.40
CA VAL A 143 5.72 22.75 -33.73
C VAL A 143 6.15 24.05 -34.40
N SER A 144 7.21 24.69 -33.91
CA SER A 144 7.77 25.92 -34.50
C SER A 144 8.26 25.66 -35.92
N LEU A 145 9.03 24.59 -36.14
CA LEU A 145 9.53 24.20 -37.46
C LEU A 145 8.40 23.86 -38.44
N LEU A 146 7.37 23.14 -37.98
CA LEU A 146 6.20 22.82 -38.80
C LEU A 146 5.41 24.07 -39.21
N MET A 147 5.25 25.02 -38.29
CA MET A 147 4.59 26.30 -38.58
C MET A 147 5.35 27.06 -39.68
N PHE A 148 6.68 27.05 -39.65
CA PHE A 148 7.51 27.63 -40.73
C PHE A 148 7.41 26.84 -42.04
N ALA A 149 7.37 25.50 -41.99
CA ALA A 149 7.29 24.67 -43.19
C ALA A 149 5.94 24.78 -43.93
N VAL A 150 4.85 25.04 -43.21
CA VAL A 150 3.50 25.19 -43.77
C VAL A 150 3.19 26.65 -44.15
N SER A 151 4.03 27.60 -43.74
CA SER A 151 3.84 29.01 -44.07
C SER A 151 3.90 29.22 -45.60
N PRO A 152 2.89 29.85 -46.21
CA PRO A 152 2.83 30.05 -47.66
C PRO A 152 3.85 31.07 -48.20
N ASP A 153 4.53 31.79 -47.31
CA ASP A 153 5.63 32.69 -47.68
C ASP A 153 6.89 31.88 -48.00
N ALA A 154 7.27 31.86 -49.28
CA ALA A 154 8.44 31.16 -49.81
C ALA A 154 9.79 31.73 -49.34
N ASP A 155 9.78 32.84 -48.60
CA ASP A 155 10.98 33.43 -48.00
C ASP A 155 11.27 32.73 -46.66
N PHE A 156 11.84 31.53 -46.72
CA PHE A 156 12.39 30.72 -45.61
C PHE A 156 13.50 31.43 -44.77
N GLY A 157 13.43 32.75 -44.58
CA GLY A 157 14.47 33.54 -43.93
C GLY A 157 14.05 34.89 -43.36
N ARG A 158 12.86 35.43 -43.66
CA ARG A 158 12.44 36.73 -43.13
C ARG A 158 11.36 36.56 -42.07
N ILE A 159 11.80 36.34 -40.82
CA ILE A 159 10.89 36.31 -39.67
C ILE A 159 10.31 37.72 -39.55
N PRO A 160 9.00 37.91 -39.69
CA PRO A 160 8.41 39.23 -39.55
C PRO A 160 8.61 39.70 -38.10
N TRP A 161 8.96 40.97 -37.93
CA TRP A 161 9.45 41.54 -36.67
C TRP A 161 8.51 41.31 -35.48
N HIS A 162 7.20 41.18 -35.73
CA HIS A 162 6.19 40.90 -34.71
C HIS A 162 6.19 39.45 -34.20
N LEU A 163 6.74 38.48 -34.96
CA LEU A 163 6.85 37.08 -34.55
C LEU A 163 8.17 36.79 -33.80
N VAL A 164 9.17 37.68 -33.89
CA VAL A 164 10.45 37.53 -33.19
C VAL A 164 10.28 37.41 -31.67
N PRO A 165 9.47 38.25 -30.98
CA PRO A 165 9.22 38.10 -29.54
C PRO A 165 8.48 36.81 -29.20
N TRP A 166 7.58 36.36 -30.09
CA TRP A 166 6.82 35.12 -29.90
C TRP A 166 7.71 33.88 -30.04
N SER A 167 8.63 33.89 -31.01
CA SER A 167 9.59 32.82 -31.22
C SER A 167 10.66 32.77 -30.12
N LEU A 168 11.13 33.92 -29.65
CA LEU A 168 12.23 33.99 -28.69
C LEU A 168 11.78 33.84 -27.23
N CYS A 169 10.58 34.32 -26.89
CA CYS A 169 10.08 34.31 -25.51
C CYS A 169 8.79 33.53 -25.34
N GLY A 170 7.84 33.63 -26.28
CA GLY A 170 6.51 33.04 -26.13
C GLY A 170 6.50 31.51 -26.18
N LEU A 171 7.12 30.92 -27.21
CA LEU A 171 7.20 29.47 -27.37
C LEU A 171 8.03 28.78 -26.25
N PRO A 172 9.22 29.29 -25.87
CA PRO A 172 9.94 28.79 -24.70
C PRO A 172 9.15 28.90 -23.40
N ALA A 173 8.40 29.98 -23.19
CA ALA A 173 7.54 30.14 -22.03
C ALA A 173 6.41 29.09 -22.01
N LEU A 174 5.72 28.87 -23.14
CA LEU A 174 4.68 27.83 -23.23
C LEU A 174 5.25 26.43 -22.96
N ALA A 175 6.40 26.09 -23.54
CA ALA A 175 7.08 24.82 -23.29
C ALA A 175 7.46 24.65 -21.82
N PHE A 176 7.96 25.73 -21.20
CA PHE A 176 8.29 25.74 -19.77
C PHE A 176 7.05 25.53 -18.90
N PHE A 177 5.96 26.27 -19.14
CA PHE A 177 4.73 26.13 -18.38
C PHE A 177 4.07 24.76 -18.58
N ALA A 178 4.06 24.24 -19.82
CA ALA A 178 3.56 22.90 -20.10
C ALA A 178 4.36 21.83 -19.33
N GLY A 179 5.70 21.85 -19.43
CA GLY A 179 6.56 20.92 -18.69
C GLY A 179 6.44 21.07 -17.17
N TYR A 180 6.35 22.30 -16.67
CA TYR A 180 6.16 22.59 -15.25
C TYR A 180 4.81 22.08 -14.75
N LEU A 181 3.74 22.25 -15.52
CA LEU A 181 2.40 21.76 -15.17
C LEU A 181 2.34 20.22 -15.23
N THR A 182 2.95 19.59 -16.22
CA THR A 182 3.06 18.13 -16.30
C THR A 182 3.78 17.54 -15.09
N ILE A 183 4.91 18.13 -14.66
CA ILE A 183 5.63 17.70 -13.45
C ILE A 183 4.80 17.97 -12.19
N SER A 184 4.02 19.05 -12.17
CA SER A 184 3.18 19.42 -11.03
C SER A 184 1.95 18.52 -10.88
N LEU A 185 1.34 18.08 -11.99
CA LEU A 185 0.15 17.22 -11.98
C LEU A 185 0.51 15.73 -11.84
N VAL A 186 1.59 15.28 -12.49
CA VAL A 186 1.91 13.86 -12.65
C VAL A 186 3.24 13.48 -11.97
N GLY A 187 4.09 14.44 -11.63
CA GLY A 187 5.40 14.19 -11.02
C GLY A 187 5.41 14.19 -9.48
N GLN A 188 4.30 14.52 -8.82
CA GLN A 188 4.24 14.57 -7.37
C GLN A 188 3.92 13.18 -6.80
N PRO A 189 4.74 12.64 -5.87
CA PRO A 189 4.33 11.47 -5.09
C PRO A 189 3.12 11.87 -4.23
N ARG A 190 2.14 10.97 -4.09
CA ARG A 190 0.91 11.26 -3.32
C ARG A 190 1.18 11.38 -1.82
N ILE A 191 2.31 10.84 -1.35
CA ILE A 191 2.79 10.92 0.03
C ILE A 191 4.18 11.58 0.02
N GLY A 192 4.40 12.61 0.85
CA GLY A 192 5.73 13.22 1.05
C GLY A 192 6.19 14.21 -0.04
N GLY A 193 5.26 14.81 -0.80
CA GLY A 193 5.50 15.64 -1.99
C GLY A 193 6.17 17.01 -1.81
N GLY A 194 7.18 17.13 -0.94
CA GLY A 194 8.01 18.33 -0.80
C GLY A 194 9.37 18.17 -1.49
N GLY A 195 9.55 18.76 -2.68
CA GLY A 195 10.91 18.99 -3.23
C GLY A 195 11.25 18.40 -4.60
N THR A 196 10.29 17.88 -5.36
CA THR A 196 10.59 17.22 -6.65
C THR A 196 10.65 18.15 -7.87
N ARG A 197 10.39 19.46 -7.71
CA ARG A 197 10.35 20.45 -8.80
C ARG A 197 11.61 21.31 -8.85
N SER A 198 12.19 21.49 -10.03
CA SER A 198 13.28 22.45 -10.25
C SER A 198 12.91 23.42 -11.36
N ALA A 199 12.29 24.54 -10.98
CA ALA A 199 11.96 25.63 -11.91
C ALA A 199 13.22 26.20 -12.59
N ARG A 200 14.36 26.20 -11.88
CA ARG A 200 15.66 26.61 -12.45
C ARG A 200 16.10 25.71 -13.59
N ALA A 201 16.00 24.38 -13.42
CA ALA A 201 16.35 23.43 -14.48
C ALA A 201 15.45 23.58 -15.72
N GLY A 202 14.15 23.76 -15.52
CA GLY A 202 13.22 24.01 -16.63
C GLY A 202 13.51 25.32 -17.35
N GLY A 203 13.82 26.39 -16.61
CA GLY A 203 14.20 27.68 -17.19
C GLY A 203 15.44 27.55 -18.07
N VAL A 204 16.48 26.87 -17.60
CA VAL A 204 17.69 26.64 -18.41
C VAL A 204 17.38 25.82 -19.66
N ILE A 205 16.65 24.70 -19.53
CA ILE A 205 16.39 23.82 -20.69
C ILE A 205 15.53 24.51 -21.75
N CYS A 206 14.47 25.21 -21.34
CA CYS A 206 13.56 25.85 -22.29
C CYS A 206 14.14 27.12 -22.90
N PHE A 207 14.74 28.02 -22.10
CA PHE A 207 15.23 29.31 -22.59
C PHE A 207 16.64 29.26 -23.17
N VAL A 208 17.47 28.26 -22.83
CA VAL A 208 18.81 28.10 -23.41
C VAL A 208 18.82 26.99 -24.47
N GLY A 209 18.12 25.88 -24.22
CA GLY A 209 18.08 24.75 -25.14
C GLY A 209 17.36 25.03 -26.46
N MET A 210 16.19 25.69 -26.45
CA MET A 210 15.47 26.00 -27.70
C MET A 210 16.26 26.94 -28.63
N PRO A 211 16.87 28.04 -28.15
CA PRO A 211 17.71 28.88 -29.01
C PRO A 211 18.91 28.12 -29.58
N ILE A 212 19.59 27.29 -28.79
CA ILE A 212 20.70 26.46 -29.29
C ILE A 212 20.23 25.52 -30.39
N LEU A 213 19.11 24.82 -30.20
CA LEU A 213 18.56 23.92 -31.22
C LEU A 213 18.23 24.66 -32.52
N TRP A 214 17.71 25.88 -32.39
CA TRP A 214 17.39 26.74 -33.52
C TRP A 214 18.65 27.21 -34.26
N PHE A 215 19.72 27.60 -33.55
CA PHE A 215 21.02 27.92 -34.17
C PHE A 215 21.64 26.71 -34.88
N ILE A 216 21.56 25.51 -34.28
CA ILE A 216 22.02 24.27 -34.91
C ILE A 216 21.24 23.99 -36.19
N PHE A 217 19.91 24.13 -36.16
CA PHE A 217 19.06 23.92 -37.33
C PHE A 217 19.42 24.89 -38.47
N ILE A 218 19.62 26.17 -38.16
CA ILE A 218 20.06 27.16 -39.15
C ILE A 218 21.44 26.81 -39.71
N ALA A 219 22.39 26.47 -38.85
CA ALA A 219 23.73 26.08 -39.29
C ALA A 219 23.70 24.82 -40.19
N ALA A 220 22.82 23.86 -39.90
CA ALA A 220 22.67 22.64 -40.69
C ALA A 220 21.92 22.82 -42.01
N THR A 221 21.08 23.84 -42.13
CA THR A 221 20.25 24.11 -43.32
C THR A 221 20.79 25.23 -44.21
N ARG A 222 21.68 26.08 -43.67
CA ARG A 222 22.35 27.17 -44.41
C ARG A 222 23.87 26.96 -44.59
N GLY A 223 24.42 25.88 -44.04
CA GLY A 223 25.81 25.46 -44.26
C GLY A 223 25.98 24.65 -45.55
#